data_AF-A0AA37A797-F1
#
_entry.id   AF-A0AA37A797-F1
#
_cell.length_a   1.000
_cell.length_b   1.000
_cell.length_c   1.000
_cell.angle_alpha   90.00
_cell.angle_beta   90.00
_cell.angle_gamma   90.00
#
_symmetry.space_group_name_H-M   'P 1'
#
loop_
_entity.id
_entity.type
_entity.pdbx_description
1 polymer ?
#
loop_
_entity_poly.entity_id
_entity_poly.type
_entity_poly.pdbx_seq_one_letter_code
_entity_poly.pdbx_strand_id
1 'polypeptide(L)'
;MNNPVTTREWIGRRRLRASVDRTLGVKVPKAVFDEAEAYARRKMAFQNEVLGLDRGDEYLKLLIPDVIREMALAARYDGRRATA
;
A
#
# COMPACT_ATOMS: atom_id res chain seq x y z
N MET A 1 32.59 -0.57 11.74
CA MET A 1 32.13 -0.30 10.36
C MET A 1 30.80 0.43 10.49
N ASN A 2 30.80 1.75 10.30
CA ASN A 2 29.58 2.55 10.32
C ASN A 2 28.85 2.32 9.00
N ASN A 3 27.76 1.56 9.03
CA ASN A 3 26.86 1.48 7.89
C ASN A 3 26.19 2.85 7.76
N PRO A 4 26.40 3.62 6.68
CA PRO A 4 25.54 4.77 6.45
C PRO A 4 24.15 4.19 6.22
N VAL A 5 23.23 4.45 7.16
CA VAL A 5 21.80 4.30 6.90
C VAL A 5 21.54 5.14 5.66
N THR A 6 21.47 4.48 4.51
CA THR A 6 21.07 5.10 3.27
C THR A 6 19.62 5.51 3.50
N THR A 7 19.40 6.77 3.84
CA THR A 7 18.07 7.35 3.90
C THR A 7 17.51 7.26 2.49
N ARG A 8 16.84 6.15 2.18
CA ARG A 8 16.22 5.91 0.89
C ARG A 8 15.21 7.03 0.68
N GLU A 9 15.41 7.82 -0.37
CA GLU A 9 14.43 8.83 -0.76
C GLU A 9 13.20 8.10 -1.29
N TRP A 10 12.13 8.12 -0.50
CA TRP A 10 10.83 7.56 -0.88
C TRP A 10 10.18 8.44 -1.96
N ILE A 11 9.50 7.80 -2.89
CA ILE A 11 8.64 8.47 -3.86
C ILE A 11 7.70 9.43 -3.13
N GLY A 12 7.66 10.67 -3.60
CA GLY A 12 6.75 11.66 -3.06
C GLY A 12 5.30 11.15 -3.06
N ARG A 13 4.62 11.28 -1.93
CA ARG A 13 3.26 10.74 -1.71
C ARG A 13 2.27 11.09 -2.82
N ARG A 14 2.38 12.29 -3.40
CA ARG A 14 1.56 12.73 -4.55
C ARG A 14 1.78 11.84 -5.78
N ARG A 15 3.04 11.52 -6.10
CA ARG A 15 3.39 10.64 -7.23
C ARG A 15 2.94 9.20 -6.97
N LEU A 16 3.08 8.73 -5.73
CA LEU A 16 2.57 7.42 -5.33
C LEU A 16 1.05 7.31 -5.55
N ARG A 17 0.29 8.28 -5.04
CA ARG A 17 -1.16 8.33 -5.24
C ARG A 17 -1.56 8.37 -6.71
N ALA A 18 -0.88 9.18 -7.52
CA ALA A 18 -1.13 9.24 -8.96
C ALA A 18 -0.86 7.90 -9.67
N SER A 19 0.16 7.15 -9.22
CA SER A 19 0.44 5.80 -9.72
C SER A 19 -0.70 4.84 -9.35
N VAL A 20 -1.19 4.90 -8.12
CA VAL A 20 -2.29 4.04 -7.64
C VAL A 20 -3.60 4.32 -8.39
N ASP A 21 -3.96 5.59 -8.57
CA ASP A 21 -5.12 5.98 -9.36
C ASP A 21 -5.03 5.42 -10.80
N ARG A 22 -3.84 5.50 -11.40
CA ARG A 22 -3.59 4.98 -12.77
C ARG A 22 -3.75 3.46 -12.82
N THR A 23 -3.17 2.74 -11.85
CA THR A 23 -3.25 1.27 -11.79
C THR A 23 -4.68 0.77 -11.59
N LEU A 24 -5.50 1.50 -10.82
CA LEU A 24 -6.89 1.14 -10.57
C LEU A 24 -7.86 1.66 -11.63
N GLY A 25 -7.44 2.58 -12.50
CA GLY A 25 -8.30 3.23 -13.49
C GLY A 25 -9.35 4.16 -12.88
N VAL A 26 -9.23 4.52 -11.60
CA VAL A 26 -10.20 5.34 -10.86
C VAL A 26 -9.50 6.23 -9.85
N LYS A 27 -10.08 7.40 -9.57
CA LYS A 27 -9.63 8.27 -8.48
C LYS A 27 -10.03 7.69 -7.13
N VAL A 28 -9.04 7.22 -6.38
CA VAL A 28 -9.28 6.62 -5.06
C VAL A 28 -9.61 7.73 -4.04
N PRO A 29 -10.67 7.56 -3.23
CA PRO A 29 -10.94 8.46 -2.11
C PRO A 29 -9.72 8.62 -1.21
N LYS A 30 -9.45 9.85 -0.75
CA LYS A 30 -8.24 10.13 0.04
C LYS A 30 -8.13 9.24 1.29
N ALA A 31 -9.23 9.06 2.03
CA ALA A 31 -9.23 8.23 3.23
C ALA A 31 -8.85 6.77 2.93
N VAL A 32 -9.41 6.19 1.86
CA VAL A 32 -9.09 4.82 1.43
C VAL A 32 -7.63 4.69 1.03
N PHE A 33 -7.09 5.67 0.28
CA PHE A 33 -5.67 5.68 -0.08
C PHE A 33 -4.78 5.79 1.16
N ASP A 34 -5.11 6.70 2.09
CA ASP A 34 -4.32 6.94 3.30
C ASP A 34 -4.23 5.68 4.17
N GLU A 35 -5.35 4.96 4.34
CA GLU A 35 -5.40 3.70 5.08
C GLU A 35 -4.62 2.59 4.37
N ALA A 36 -4.83 2.42 3.06
CA ALA A 36 -4.15 1.41 2.27
C ALA A 36 -2.63 1.64 2.21
N GLU A 37 -2.19 2.89 2.10
CA GLU A 37 -0.77 3.27 2.14
C GLU A 37 -0.15 2.90 3.49
N ALA A 38 -0.80 3.27 4.59
CA ALA A 38 -0.30 2.97 5.93
C ALA A 38 -0.19 1.46 6.17
N TYR A 39 -1.21 0.71 5.75
CA TYR A 39 -1.20 -0.75 5.85
C TYR A 39 -0.10 -1.38 4.96
N ALA A 40 0.00 -0.96 3.70
CA ALA A 40 1.01 -1.47 2.77
C ALA A 40 2.44 -1.23 3.28
N ARG A 41 2.71 -0.06 3.86
CA ARG A 41 4.01 0.27 4.46
C ARG A 41 4.35 -0.64 5.65
N ARG A 42 3.40 -0.87 6.57
CA ARG A 42 3.59 -1.82 7.69
C ARG A 42 3.83 -3.24 7.19
N LYS A 43 3.04 -3.70 6.22
CA LYS A 43 3.17 -5.04 5.62
C LYS A 43 4.52 -5.22 4.93
N MET A 44 4.97 -4.23 4.17
CA MET A 44 6.28 -4.26 3.51
C MET A 44 7.42 -4.24 4.52
N ALA A 45 7.34 -3.41 5.57
CA ALA A 45 8.36 -3.36 6.63
C ALA A 45 8.52 -4.73 7.31
N PHE A 46 7.41 -5.36 7.70
CA PHE A 46 7.41 -6.72 8.25
C PHE A 46 8.01 -7.75 7.28
N GLN A 47 7.63 -7.70 6.00
CA GLN A 47 8.19 -8.62 4.98
C GLN A 47 9.69 -8.40 4.77
N ASN A 48 10.15 -7.15 4.78
CA ASN A 48 11.57 -6.82 4.65
C ASN A 48 12.37 -7.37 5.83
N GLU A 49 11.85 -7.21 7.05
CA GLU A 49 12.48 -7.74 8.26
C GLU A 49 12.55 -9.27 8.25
N VAL A 50 11.42 -9.95 8.04
CA VAL A 50 11.32 -11.41 8.14
C VAL A 50 12.05 -12.14 7.01
N LEU A 51 12.07 -11.56 5.81
CA LEU A 51 12.65 -12.20 4.62
C LEU A 51 14.05 -11.66 4.26
N GLY A 52 14.60 -10.73 5.05
CA GLY A 52 15.87 -10.07 4.75
C GLY A 52 15.85 -9.31 3.41
N LEU A 53 14.70 -8.72 3.06
CA LEU A 53 14.52 -7.99 1.81
C LEU A 53 14.62 -6.48 2.04
N ASP A 54 14.89 -5.74 0.96
CA ASP A 54 14.85 -4.28 0.94
C ASP A 54 13.92 -3.77 -0.16
N ARG A 55 12.64 -4.13 -0.06
CA ARG A 55 11.60 -3.64 -0.97
C ARG A 55 11.31 -2.16 -0.68
N GLY A 56 11.14 -1.39 -1.74
CA GLY A 56 10.88 0.06 -1.69
C GLY A 56 9.70 0.48 -2.56
N ASP A 57 9.80 1.66 -3.16
CA ASP A 57 8.67 2.33 -3.85
C ASP A 57 8.00 1.52 -4.95
N GLU A 58 8.77 0.81 -5.78
CA GLU A 58 8.19 -0.01 -6.85
C GLU A 58 7.28 -1.10 -6.29
N TYR A 59 7.63 -1.66 -5.13
CA TYR A 59 6.78 -2.63 -4.46
C TYR A 59 5.54 -1.97 -3.86
N LEU A 60 5.65 -0.77 -3.29
CA LEU A 60 4.49 -0.02 -2.78
C LEU A 60 3.50 0.34 -3.89
N LYS A 61 3.97 0.66 -5.11
CA LYS A 61 3.11 0.93 -6.27
C LYS A 61 2.26 -0.29 -6.67
N LEU A 62 2.75 -1.51 -6.42
CA LEU A 62 2.02 -2.76 -6.63
C LEU A 62 1.11 -3.10 -5.44
N LEU A 63 1.64 -2.97 -4.23
CA LEU A 63 0.98 -3.42 -3.02
C LEU A 63 -0.23 -2.55 -2.64
N ILE A 64 -0.16 -1.23 -2.81
CA ILE A 64 -1.27 -0.34 -2.41
C ILE A 64 -2.54 -0.61 -3.22
N PRO A 65 -2.51 -0.74 -4.56
CA PRO A 65 -3.66 -1.16 -5.35
C PRO A 65 -4.26 -2.49 -4.87
N ASP A 66 -3.42 -3.47 -4.53
CA ASP A 66 -3.89 -4.77 -4.04
C ASP A 66 -4.61 -4.62 -2.70
N VAL A 67 -4.03 -3.89 -1.75
CA VAL A 67 -4.66 -3.61 -0.45
C VAL A 67 -6.03 -2.93 -0.64
N ILE A 68 -6.15 -1.98 -1.57
CA ILE A 68 -7.43 -1.32 -1.87
C ILE A 68 -8.46 -2.32 -2.42
N ARG A 69 -8.06 -3.24 -3.30
CA ARG A 69 -8.94 -4.30 -3.80
C ARG A 69 -9.40 -5.21 -2.66
N GLU A 70 -8.49 -5.58 -1.76
CA GLU A 70 -8.84 -6.40 -0.59
C GLU A 70 -9.80 -5.69 0.37
N MET A 71 -9.57 -4.40 0.65
CA MET A 71 -10.51 -3.59 1.45
C MET A 71 -11.90 -3.53 0.81
N ALA A 72 -11.96 -3.34 -0.51
CA ALA A 72 -13.23 -3.32 -1.24
C ALA A 72 -13.92 -4.69 -1.23
N LEU A 73 -13.16 -5.79 -1.33
CA LEU A 73 -13.68 -7.15 -1.20
C LEU A 73 -14.23 -7.39 0.20
N ALA A 74 -13.49 -7.05 1.25
CA ALA A 74 -13.91 -7.19 2.64
C ALA A 74 -15.23 -6.44 2.91
N ALA A 75 -15.31 -5.17 2.50
CA ALA A 75 -16.52 -4.36 2.64
C ALA A 75 -17.75 -4.97 1.94
N ARG A 76 -17.56 -5.62 0.77
CA ARG A 76 -18.64 -6.33 0.08
C ARG A 76 -19.11 -7.57 0.86
N TYR A 77 -18.21 -8.31 1.49
CA TYR A 77 -18.57 -9.49 2.27
C TYR A 77 -19.23 -9.14 3.60
N ASP A 78 -18.79 -8.08 4.27
CA ASP A 78 -19.42 -7.59 5.50
C ASP A 78 -20.87 -7.14 5.23
N GLY A 79 -21.11 -6.47 4.10
CA GLY A 79 -22.48 -6.12 3.67
C GLY A 79 -23.37 -7.33 3.35
N ARG A 80 -22.81 -8.43 2.83
CA ARG A 80 -23.57 -9.68 2.59
C ARG A 80 -23.91 -10.41 3.88
N ARG A 81 -23.06 -10.35 4.91
CA ARG A 81 -23.37 -10.94 6.22
C ARG A 81 -24.43 -10.16 6.99
N ALA A 82 -24.58 -8.86 6.74
CA ALA A 82 -25.63 -8.05 7.37
C ALA A 82 -27.03 -8.22 6.73
N THR A 83 -27.11 -8.89 5.58
CA THR A 83 -28.36 -9.07 4.80
C THR A 83 -28.80 -10.54 4.69
N ALA A 84 -28.06 -11.47 5.30
CA ALA A 84 -28.38 -12.89 5.42
C ALA A 84 -28.81 -13.22 6.86
#